data_AF-A0A0F9BCG6-F1
#
_entry.id   AF-A0A0F9BCG6-F1
#
_cell.length_a   1.000
_cell.length_b   1.000
_cell.length_c   1.000
_cell.angle_alpha   90.00
_cell.angle_beta   90.00
_cell.angle_gamma   90.00
#
_symmetry.space_group_name_H-M   'P 1'
#
loop_
_entity.id
_entity.type
_entity.pdbx_description
1 polymer ?
#
loop_
_entity_poly.entity_id
_entity_poly.type
_entity_poly.pdbx_seq_one_letter_code
_entity_poly.pdbx_strand_id
1 'polypeptide(L)'
;TLDLTMRNDDLNSGAADGYYSPDHASARDSFDLGLPVRWKFSYSGSTRYKWRGKIESIRPVPGRYAERKTRITCTDWFDVAGKSKVTLQGVQFNVSADTGIAALISGMSNLPPASTLSAGQDSFPTIFDSSRDESTAISTELNRLVMSELGYLYMKGSSDSGGELIFEDRHTRAKFGAAAASLGDACLLTFDIDRTTRNIFNKVKVEVNPREIDASASVLFTLQSTPLVAQSGSLIIEGRYTDPVQRGTLRIGGASMVDSASDTDFKMWTASDGSGTDLTGDFTVTTCYGGNTVRYEISNDGTQAGYITLLQARGRAIAVREPSISEKLNQDSIKTYEESTLKVNMPYQEDALVADDAATALLSAWKDPTSVGKKASFIANLSDDLMTYFMLYEPGDKITITETMTLVDLDYFINGAEIAIDRDDMIKVTWILTPASLVKYWILGIVGASEMGETTVLGY
;
A
#
# COMPACT_ATOMS: atom_id res chain seq x y z
N THR A 1 4.82 13.45 2.26
CA THR A 1 4.19 14.79 2.28
C THR A 1 5.20 15.84 1.87
N LEU A 2 4.76 16.89 1.17
CA LEU A 2 5.58 18.07 0.84
C LEU A 2 4.88 19.32 1.36
N ASP A 3 5.57 20.10 2.19
CA ASP A 3 5.12 21.43 2.61
C ASP A 3 5.92 22.50 1.89
N LEU A 4 5.22 23.47 1.30
CA LEU A 4 5.85 24.59 0.61
C LEU A 4 5.13 25.90 0.93
N THR A 5 5.86 27.01 0.81
CA THR A 5 5.32 28.33 1.06
C THR A 5 5.53 29.21 -0.16
N MET A 6 4.45 29.73 -0.71
CA MET A 6 4.47 30.64 -1.86
C MET A 6 4.38 32.08 -1.36
N ARG A 7 5.16 32.97 -1.98
CA ARG A 7 5.03 34.42 -1.79
C ARG A 7 3.73 34.87 -2.46
N ASN A 8 2.88 35.61 -1.74
CA ASN A 8 1.53 36.01 -2.17
C ASN A 8 1.30 37.53 -2.09
N ASP A 9 2.39 38.29 -2.18
CA ASP A 9 2.42 39.75 -2.39
C ASP A 9 2.63 40.08 -3.88
N ASP A 10 2.61 41.35 -4.27
CA ASP A 10 2.85 41.84 -5.63
C ASP A 10 4.23 41.51 -6.23
N LEU A 11 5.17 40.94 -5.46
CA LEU A 11 6.46 40.45 -5.94
C LEU A 11 6.45 38.95 -6.28
N ASN A 12 5.27 38.34 -6.32
CA ASN A 12 5.10 36.95 -6.77
C ASN A 12 5.20 36.83 -8.30
N SER A 13 5.16 35.60 -8.82
CA SER A 13 5.32 35.34 -10.26
C SER A 13 4.22 35.93 -11.15
N GLY A 14 3.04 36.21 -10.60
CA GLY A 14 1.93 36.86 -11.28
C GLY A 14 1.89 38.38 -11.10
N ALA A 15 2.84 38.95 -10.35
CA ALA A 15 2.94 40.38 -10.07
C ALA A 15 1.63 41.02 -9.54
N ALA A 16 0.86 40.26 -8.76
CA ALA A 16 -0.45 40.69 -8.25
C ALA A 16 -0.67 40.18 -6.81
N ASP A 17 -1.19 41.05 -5.93
CA ASP A 17 -1.59 40.64 -4.57
C ASP A 17 -2.66 39.52 -4.65
N GLY A 18 -2.51 38.47 -3.82
CA GLY A 18 -3.48 37.38 -3.77
C GLY A 18 -3.41 36.37 -4.93
N TYR A 19 -2.34 36.35 -5.73
CA TYR A 19 -2.15 35.40 -6.83
C TYR A 19 -2.23 33.91 -6.42
N TYR A 20 -1.84 33.58 -5.18
CA TYR A 20 -1.96 32.23 -4.60
C TYR A 20 -3.05 32.17 -3.53
N SER A 21 -4.16 32.85 -3.75
CA SER A 21 -5.39 32.76 -2.96
C SER A 21 -6.53 32.32 -3.88
N PRO A 22 -7.06 31.09 -3.79
CA PRO A 22 -8.00 30.53 -4.76
C PRO A 22 -9.24 31.40 -5.02
N ASP A 23 -9.77 32.05 -3.98
CA ASP A 23 -10.98 32.88 -4.06
C ASP A 23 -10.71 34.35 -4.41
N HIS A 24 -9.47 34.73 -4.72
CA HIS A 24 -9.13 36.11 -5.05
C HIS A 24 -9.34 36.41 -6.54
N ALA A 25 -9.73 37.64 -6.87
CA ALA A 25 -9.96 38.04 -8.27
C ALA A 25 -8.70 37.93 -9.16
N SER A 26 -7.51 38.01 -8.54
CA SER A 26 -6.21 37.86 -9.20
C SER A 26 -5.61 36.47 -9.01
N ALA A 27 -6.37 35.49 -8.52
CA ALA A 27 -5.89 34.13 -8.34
C ALA A 27 -5.32 33.57 -9.65
N ARG A 28 -4.22 32.83 -9.55
CA ARG A 28 -3.66 32.08 -10.67
C ARG A 28 -4.71 31.11 -11.19
N ASP A 29 -4.94 31.12 -12.49
CA ASP A 29 -5.84 30.17 -13.15
C ASP A 29 -5.51 28.72 -12.76
N SER A 30 -6.55 27.97 -12.39
CA SER A 30 -6.47 26.56 -11.96
C SER A 30 -5.65 26.30 -10.69
N PHE A 31 -5.27 27.33 -9.94
CA PHE A 31 -4.65 27.15 -8.62
C PHE A 31 -5.71 26.79 -7.58
N ASP A 32 -5.94 25.49 -7.42
CA ASP A 32 -6.93 24.95 -6.50
C ASP A 32 -6.49 23.59 -5.93
N LEU A 33 -7.29 23.05 -5.01
CA LEU A 33 -7.13 21.72 -4.43
C LEU A 33 -7.09 20.65 -5.54
N GLY A 34 -6.26 19.64 -5.35
CA GLY A 34 -6.06 18.57 -6.32
C GLY A 34 -5.11 18.89 -7.47
N LEU A 35 -4.63 20.14 -7.60
CA LEU A 35 -3.62 20.51 -8.61
C LEU A 35 -2.36 19.64 -8.45
N PRO A 36 -1.87 18.97 -9.52
CA PRO A 36 -0.66 18.18 -9.44
C PRO A 36 0.58 19.04 -9.20
N VAL A 37 1.42 18.62 -8.26
CA VAL A 37 2.69 19.27 -7.89
C VAL A 37 3.83 18.28 -8.10
N ARG A 38 4.93 18.78 -8.65
CA ARG A 38 6.20 18.05 -8.78
C ARG A 38 7.32 18.91 -8.22
N TRP A 39 8.22 18.29 -7.48
CA TRP A 39 9.43 18.91 -6.98
C TRP A 39 10.66 18.25 -7.60
N LYS A 40 11.50 19.07 -8.22
CA LYS A 40 12.70 18.64 -8.92
C LYS A 40 13.88 19.52 -8.56
N PHE A 41 15.07 18.93 -8.59
CA PHE A 41 16.34 19.63 -8.51
C PHE A 41 17.13 19.43 -9.79
N SER A 42 17.80 20.50 -10.20
CA SER A 42 18.71 20.50 -11.33
C SER A 42 20.08 20.94 -10.85
N TYR A 43 21.10 20.12 -11.09
CA TYR A 43 22.47 20.41 -10.71
C TYR A 43 23.44 19.69 -11.67
N SER A 44 24.51 20.38 -12.07
CA SER A 44 25.52 19.91 -13.03
C SER A 44 24.93 19.24 -14.30
N GLY A 45 23.87 19.83 -14.86
CA GLY A 45 23.20 19.33 -16.07
C GLY A 45 22.28 18.12 -15.87
N SER A 46 22.24 17.55 -14.66
CA SER A 46 21.30 16.48 -14.30
C SER A 46 20.05 17.06 -13.65
N THR A 47 18.89 16.47 -13.92
CA THR A 47 17.63 16.81 -13.24
C THR A 47 17.05 15.57 -12.61
N ARG A 48 16.67 15.66 -11.34
CA ARG A 48 16.01 14.58 -10.60
C ARG A 48 14.73 15.11 -9.95
N TYR A 49 13.65 14.36 -10.11
CA TYR A 49 12.38 14.66 -9.47
C TYR A 49 12.31 13.90 -8.15
N LYS A 50 12.38 14.62 -7.03
CA LYS A 50 12.41 14.04 -5.68
C LYS A 50 11.00 13.71 -5.16
N TRP A 51 9.98 14.40 -5.67
CA TRP A 51 8.62 14.23 -5.16
C TRP A 51 7.54 14.62 -6.17
N ARG A 52 6.40 13.92 -6.11
CA ARG A 52 5.19 14.20 -6.88
C ARG A 52 3.94 13.89 -6.07
N GLY A 53 2.93 14.73 -6.22
CA GLY A 53 1.64 14.55 -5.58
C GLY A 53 0.62 15.61 -6.00
N LYS A 54 -0.35 15.90 -5.12
CA LYS A 54 -1.41 16.90 -5.35
C LYS A 54 -1.55 17.83 -4.16
N ILE A 55 -2.04 19.05 -4.39
CA ILE A 55 -2.36 19.99 -3.30
C ILE A 55 -3.54 19.45 -2.49
N GLU A 56 -3.35 19.28 -1.18
CA GLU A 56 -4.42 18.90 -0.25
C GLU A 56 -4.96 20.10 0.53
N SER A 57 -4.09 21.03 0.92
CA SER A 57 -4.54 22.23 1.63
C SER A 57 -3.79 23.48 1.20
N ILE A 58 -4.53 24.59 1.13
CA ILE A 58 -4.04 25.93 0.80
C ILE A 58 -4.45 26.84 1.95
N ARG A 59 -3.46 27.50 2.57
CA ARG A 59 -3.69 28.41 3.70
C ARG A 59 -3.03 29.77 3.40
N PRO A 60 -3.76 30.70 2.76
CA PRO A 60 -3.31 32.08 2.61
C PRO A 60 -3.23 32.76 3.98
N VAL A 61 -2.15 33.52 4.23
CA VAL A 61 -1.99 34.34 5.44
C VAL A 61 -2.26 35.80 5.05
N PRO A 62 -3.50 36.30 5.24
CA PRO A 62 -3.87 37.66 4.86
C PRO A 62 -3.29 38.70 5.83
N GLY A 63 -3.19 39.95 5.36
CA GLY A 63 -2.85 41.11 6.18
C GLY A 63 -1.79 42.01 5.55
N ARG A 64 -1.99 43.33 5.58
CA ARG A 64 -1.05 44.32 5.02
C ARG A 64 0.31 44.31 5.72
N TYR A 65 0.33 44.00 7.02
CA TYR A 65 1.54 43.92 7.84
C TYR A 65 1.95 42.48 8.18
N ALA A 66 1.24 41.49 7.63
CA ALA A 66 1.57 40.08 7.79
C ALA A 66 2.58 39.66 6.71
N GLU A 67 3.04 38.41 6.77
CA GLU A 67 4.02 37.89 5.82
C GLU A 67 3.52 37.81 4.37
N ARG A 68 2.20 37.91 4.12
CA ARG A 68 1.58 37.78 2.79
C ARG A 68 2.08 36.55 2.03
N LYS A 69 1.99 35.39 2.67
CA LYS A 69 2.40 34.10 2.11
C LYS A 69 1.23 33.13 2.10
N THR A 70 1.28 32.17 1.19
CA THR A 70 0.37 31.03 1.16
C THR A 70 1.12 29.77 1.52
N ARG A 71 0.72 29.11 2.60
CA ARG A 71 1.24 27.80 3.00
C ARG A 71 0.46 26.72 2.30
N ILE A 72 1.15 25.76 1.70
CA ILE A 72 0.56 24.69 0.90
C ILE A 72 1.09 23.37 1.40
N THR A 73 0.18 22.44 1.67
CA THR A 73 0.51 21.04 2.00
C THR A 73 0.07 20.15 0.86
N CYS A 74 0.97 19.31 0.39
CA CYS A 74 0.75 18.40 -0.71
C CYS A 74 0.94 16.94 -0.25
N THR A 75 0.06 16.05 -0.70
CA THR A 75 0.13 14.62 -0.44
C THR A 75 0.46 13.83 -1.68
N ASP A 76 1.13 12.69 -1.49
CA ASP A 76 1.50 11.78 -2.56
C ASP A 76 0.38 10.76 -2.85
N TRP A 77 0.68 9.75 -3.65
CA TRP A 77 -0.29 8.75 -4.06
C TRP A 77 -0.82 7.87 -2.92
N PHE A 78 -0.09 7.70 -1.81
CA PHE A 78 -0.59 6.89 -0.71
C PHE A 78 -1.80 7.51 -0.02
N ASP A 79 -1.93 8.83 -0.04
CA ASP A 79 -3.14 9.51 0.42
C ASP A 79 -4.36 9.17 -0.46
N VAL A 80 -4.14 9.08 -1.78
CA VAL A 80 -5.17 8.61 -2.71
C VAL A 80 -5.53 7.16 -2.43
N ALA A 81 -4.55 6.27 -2.28
CA ALA A 81 -4.77 4.86 -1.95
C ALA A 81 -5.47 4.66 -0.58
N GLY A 82 -5.25 5.56 0.39
CA GLY A 82 -5.92 5.54 1.68
C GLY A 82 -7.37 6.00 1.63
N LYS A 83 -7.71 6.91 0.71
CA LYS A 83 -9.06 7.44 0.52
C LYS A 83 -9.89 6.56 -0.43
N SER A 84 -9.27 5.96 -1.45
CA SER A 84 -9.92 5.07 -2.41
C SER A 84 -10.30 3.73 -1.78
N LYS A 85 -11.55 3.31 -2.00
CA LYS A 85 -12.03 1.98 -1.61
C LYS A 85 -11.78 0.97 -2.71
N VAL A 86 -11.61 -0.29 -2.31
CA VAL A 86 -11.68 -1.42 -3.24
C VAL A 86 -13.05 -1.40 -3.92
N THR A 87 -13.14 -1.70 -5.20
CA THR A 87 -14.42 -1.72 -5.92
C THR A 87 -14.43 -2.92 -6.85
N LEU A 88 -15.32 -3.88 -6.57
CA LEU A 88 -15.54 -5.07 -7.40
C LEU A 88 -14.24 -5.85 -7.72
N GLN A 89 -13.27 -5.82 -6.82
CA GLN A 89 -12.05 -6.63 -6.97
C GLN A 89 -12.40 -8.09 -6.73
N GLY A 90 -12.32 -8.91 -7.78
CA GLY A 90 -12.54 -10.35 -7.68
C GLY A 90 -11.46 -11.05 -6.85
N VAL A 91 -11.84 -12.16 -6.22
CA VAL A 91 -10.90 -13.07 -5.54
C VAL A 91 -9.89 -13.61 -6.55
N GLN A 92 -8.64 -13.69 -6.14
CA GLN A 92 -7.58 -14.32 -6.94
C GLN A 92 -6.98 -15.50 -6.21
N PHE A 93 -6.46 -16.46 -6.97
CA PHE A 93 -5.94 -17.72 -6.45
C PHE A 93 -4.53 -17.98 -6.95
N ASN A 94 -3.68 -18.49 -6.05
CA ASN A 94 -2.29 -18.86 -6.34
C ASN A 94 -1.49 -17.73 -7.00
N VAL A 95 -1.66 -16.50 -6.49
CA VAL A 95 -0.98 -15.30 -7.00
C VAL A 95 0.01 -14.77 -5.99
N SER A 96 1.12 -14.21 -6.47
CA SER A 96 2.12 -13.54 -5.65
C SER A 96 1.70 -12.12 -5.28
N ALA A 97 2.39 -11.53 -4.30
CA ALA A 97 2.11 -10.18 -3.81
C ALA A 97 2.15 -9.10 -4.91
N ASP A 98 3.12 -9.15 -5.81
CA ASP A 98 3.26 -8.20 -6.93
C ASP A 98 2.08 -8.27 -7.90
N THR A 99 1.63 -9.49 -8.23
CA THR A 99 0.47 -9.70 -9.10
C THR A 99 -0.80 -9.18 -8.44
N GLY A 100 -0.97 -9.40 -7.13
CA GLY A 100 -2.07 -8.84 -6.35
C GLY A 100 -2.03 -7.31 -6.29
N ILE A 101 -0.85 -6.71 -6.06
CA ILE A 101 -0.65 -5.25 -6.06
C ILE A 101 -0.99 -4.67 -7.44
N ALA A 102 -0.50 -5.29 -8.51
CA ALA A 102 -0.79 -4.87 -9.88
C ALA A 102 -2.30 -4.94 -10.19
N ALA A 103 -2.99 -5.98 -9.73
CA ALA A 103 -4.43 -6.13 -9.90
C ALA A 103 -5.20 -4.98 -9.21
N LEU A 104 -4.88 -4.68 -7.95
CA LEU A 104 -5.49 -3.55 -7.23
C LEU A 104 -5.26 -2.22 -7.95
N ILE A 105 -4.03 -1.97 -8.38
CA ILE A 105 -3.69 -0.73 -9.10
C ILE A 105 -4.48 -0.65 -10.41
N SER A 106 -4.58 -1.73 -11.17
CA SER A 106 -5.29 -1.75 -12.45
C SER A 106 -6.80 -1.47 -12.32
N GLY A 107 -7.40 -1.81 -11.16
CA GLY A 107 -8.80 -1.52 -10.85
C GLY A 107 -9.06 -0.07 -10.41
N MET A 108 -8.01 0.74 -10.19
CA MET A 108 -8.15 2.13 -9.74
C MET A 108 -8.25 3.12 -10.91
N SER A 109 -9.04 4.17 -10.73
CA SER A 109 -9.07 5.32 -11.65
C SER A 109 -7.89 6.29 -11.46
N ASN A 110 -7.40 6.42 -10.22
CA ASN A 110 -6.27 7.29 -9.88
C ASN A 110 -5.01 6.44 -9.64
N LEU A 111 -4.32 6.13 -10.73
CA LEU A 111 -3.12 5.31 -10.74
C LEU A 111 -1.91 6.02 -10.10
N PRO A 112 -0.95 5.27 -9.52
CA PRO A 112 0.35 5.83 -9.21
C PRO A 112 1.02 6.31 -10.50
N PRO A 113 1.89 7.33 -10.46
CA PRO A 113 2.45 7.89 -11.69
C PRO A 113 3.35 6.93 -12.46
N ALA A 114 3.98 6.00 -11.75
CA ALA A 114 4.74 4.85 -12.27
C ALA A 114 4.77 3.78 -11.17
N SER A 115 5.08 2.53 -11.52
CA SER A 115 5.25 1.44 -10.57
C SER A 115 6.30 0.44 -11.05
N THR A 116 7.18 0.01 -10.14
CA THR A 116 8.10 -1.10 -10.33
C THR A 116 7.86 -2.11 -9.21
N LEU A 117 7.46 -3.33 -9.58
CA LEU A 117 7.06 -4.36 -8.62
C LEU A 117 7.99 -5.57 -8.78
N SER A 118 8.73 -5.89 -7.71
CA SER A 118 9.57 -7.10 -7.65
C SER A 118 8.71 -8.34 -7.53
N ALA A 119 9.08 -9.43 -8.21
CA ALA A 119 8.32 -10.68 -8.12
C ALA A 119 8.34 -11.23 -6.68
N GLY A 120 7.15 -11.50 -6.12
CA GLY A 120 7.01 -12.09 -4.78
C GLY A 120 7.62 -13.48 -4.70
N GLN A 121 8.07 -13.87 -3.50
CA GLN A 121 8.66 -15.19 -3.25
C GLN A 121 7.59 -16.25 -3.00
N ASP A 122 6.50 -15.89 -2.31
CA ASP A 122 5.40 -16.80 -2.04
C ASP A 122 4.21 -16.59 -2.99
N SER A 123 3.46 -17.66 -3.20
CA SER A 123 2.15 -17.64 -3.85
C SER A 123 1.06 -17.78 -2.80
N PHE A 124 0.11 -16.86 -2.78
CA PHE A 124 -1.01 -16.88 -1.85
C PHE A 124 -2.16 -17.70 -2.44
N PRO A 125 -2.64 -18.75 -1.75
CA PRO A 125 -3.72 -19.60 -2.27
C PRO A 125 -5.01 -18.83 -2.54
N THR A 126 -5.36 -17.86 -1.68
CA THR A 126 -6.57 -17.03 -1.82
C THR A 126 -6.32 -15.59 -1.35
N ILE A 127 -6.62 -14.59 -2.19
CA ILE A 127 -6.57 -13.17 -1.82
C ILE A 127 -7.85 -12.40 -2.20
N PHE A 128 -8.10 -11.27 -1.54
CA PHE A 128 -9.25 -10.38 -1.72
C PHE A 128 -10.63 -10.95 -1.36
N ASP A 129 -10.66 -12.10 -0.69
CA ASP A 129 -11.89 -12.72 -0.13
C ASP A 129 -12.57 -11.84 0.92
N SER A 130 -11.76 -11.13 1.71
CA SER A 130 -12.18 -10.29 2.83
C SER A 130 -12.21 -8.80 2.52
N SER A 131 -11.91 -8.40 1.28
CA SER A 131 -11.97 -7.02 0.79
C SER A 131 -13.43 -6.57 0.71
N ARG A 132 -13.80 -5.58 1.52
CA ARG A 132 -15.16 -5.04 1.55
C ARG A 132 -15.20 -3.72 0.79
N ASP A 133 -15.89 -3.71 -0.33
CA ASP A 133 -15.94 -2.56 -1.24
C ASP A 133 -16.36 -1.25 -0.55
N GLU A 134 -17.24 -1.30 0.46
CA GLU A 134 -17.71 -0.09 1.14
C GLU A 134 -16.73 0.47 2.18
N SER A 135 -15.71 -0.28 2.61
CA SER A 135 -14.94 0.06 3.80
C SER A 135 -13.44 -0.13 3.66
N THR A 136 -13.01 -1.18 2.97
CA THR A 136 -11.61 -1.51 2.78
C THR A 136 -10.95 -0.50 1.85
N ALA A 137 -9.98 0.25 2.36
CA ALA A 137 -9.16 1.13 1.55
C ALA A 137 -8.12 0.32 0.76
N ILE A 138 -7.71 0.82 -0.41
CA ILE A 138 -6.64 0.19 -1.20
C ILE A 138 -5.35 0.07 -0.38
N SER A 139 -5.00 1.09 0.41
CA SER A 139 -3.83 1.05 1.29
C SER A 139 -3.86 -0.10 2.31
N THR A 140 -5.06 -0.50 2.76
CA THR A 140 -5.23 -1.64 3.68
C THR A 140 -4.95 -2.95 2.95
N GLU A 141 -5.44 -3.11 1.72
CA GLU A 141 -5.15 -4.30 0.92
C GLU A 141 -3.68 -4.41 0.51
N LEU A 142 -3.08 -3.29 0.12
CA LEU A 142 -1.64 -3.23 -0.13
C LEU A 142 -0.85 -3.64 1.12
N ASN A 143 -1.24 -3.17 2.31
CA ASN A 143 -0.60 -3.58 3.56
C ASN A 143 -0.75 -5.08 3.82
N ARG A 144 -1.93 -5.66 3.61
CA ARG A 144 -2.16 -7.11 3.78
C ARG A 144 -1.26 -7.95 2.86
N LEU A 145 -1.12 -7.56 1.60
CA LEU A 145 -0.22 -8.21 0.64
C LEU A 145 1.24 -8.10 1.06
N VAL A 146 1.68 -6.88 1.41
CA VAL A 146 3.06 -6.60 1.81
C VAL A 146 3.44 -7.33 3.10
N MET A 147 2.55 -7.34 4.09
CA MET A 147 2.78 -8.05 5.36
C MET A 147 2.79 -9.57 5.19
N SER A 148 1.97 -10.11 4.28
CA SER A 148 1.98 -11.55 3.98
C SER A 148 3.24 -11.98 3.23
N GLU A 149 3.86 -11.07 2.48
CA GLU A 149 5.15 -11.31 1.82
C GLU A 149 6.37 -10.95 2.70
N LEU A 150 6.19 -10.18 3.78
CA LEU A 150 7.27 -9.47 4.50
C LEU A 150 8.12 -8.56 3.59
N GLY A 151 7.47 -7.95 2.59
CA GLY A 151 8.11 -7.03 1.65
C GLY A 151 8.12 -5.58 2.14
N TYR A 152 8.54 -4.68 1.24
CA TYR A 152 8.47 -3.23 1.43
C TYR A 152 7.71 -2.58 0.29
N LEU A 153 6.89 -1.57 0.62
CA LEU A 153 6.16 -0.79 -0.36
C LEU A 153 6.29 0.69 -0.03
N TYR A 154 6.80 1.49 -0.97
CA TYR A 154 7.06 2.91 -0.75
C TYR A 154 7.04 3.69 -2.06
N MET A 155 7.00 5.02 -1.97
CA MET A 155 7.15 5.93 -3.10
C MET A 155 8.59 6.42 -3.19
N LYS A 156 9.15 6.43 -4.39
CA LYS A 156 10.50 6.93 -4.69
C LYS A 156 10.45 8.02 -5.78
N GLY A 157 11.38 8.97 -5.70
CA GLY A 157 11.64 9.93 -6.78
C GLY A 157 12.21 9.26 -8.03
N SER A 158 12.05 9.88 -9.19
CA SER A 158 12.52 9.31 -10.47
C SER A 158 13.12 10.38 -11.39
N SER A 159 13.70 9.97 -12.52
CA SER A 159 14.24 10.88 -13.54
C SER A 159 13.14 11.67 -14.26
N ASP A 160 11.92 11.15 -14.32
CA ASP A 160 10.89 11.66 -15.25
C ASP A 160 9.60 12.08 -14.54
N SER A 161 9.10 11.24 -13.65
CA SER A 161 7.77 11.42 -13.03
C SER A 161 7.86 12.08 -11.66
N GLY A 162 8.88 11.78 -10.86
CA GLY A 162 9.01 12.23 -9.47
C GLY A 162 8.17 11.45 -8.45
N GLY A 163 7.54 10.36 -8.89
CA GLY A 163 6.78 9.50 -8.01
C GLY A 163 6.60 8.14 -8.69
N GLU A 164 7.27 7.14 -8.13
CA GLU A 164 7.21 5.75 -8.57
C GLU A 164 6.93 4.87 -7.35
N LEU A 165 5.90 4.02 -7.47
CA LEU A 165 5.57 3.04 -6.46
C LEU A 165 6.54 1.86 -6.59
N ILE A 166 7.32 1.59 -5.56
CA ILE A 166 8.27 0.48 -5.54
C ILE A 166 7.74 -0.58 -4.58
N PHE A 167 7.64 -1.81 -5.09
CA PHE A 167 7.49 -3.00 -4.27
C PHE A 167 8.77 -3.80 -4.29
N GLU A 168 9.36 -3.98 -3.10
CA GLU A 168 10.50 -4.85 -2.85
C GLU A 168 9.99 -6.15 -2.22
N ASP A 169 10.30 -7.28 -2.85
CA ASP A 169 10.04 -8.58 -2.25
C ASP A 169 10.96 -8.81 -1.04
N ARG A 170 10.66 -9.82 -0.22
CA ARG A 170 11.43 -10.09 1.01
C ARG A 170 12.93 -10.29 0.78
N HIS A 171 13.35 -10.76 -0.40
CA HIS A 171 14.76 -10.99 -0.72
C HIS A 171 15.44 -9.82 -1.42
N THR A 172 14.71 -8.81 -1.90
CA THR A 172 15.29 -7.68 -2.65
C THR A 172 16.48 -7.07 -1.89
N ARG A 173 16.30 -6.79 -0.59
CA ARG A 173 17.35 -6.20 0.25
C ARG A 173 18.48 -7.17 0.60
N ALA A 174 18.17 -8.46 0.77
CA ALA A 174 19.18 -9.49 1.01
C ALA A 174 20.08 -9.71 -0.23
N LYS A 175 19.51 -9.54 -1.44
CA LYS A 175 20.20 -9.65 -2.73
C LYS A 175 20.96 -8.38 -3.12
N PHE A 176 20.87 -7.31 -2.33
CA PHE A 176 21.49 -6.03 -2.67
C PHE A 176 23.02 -6.14 -2.66
N GLY A 177 23.65 -5.68 -3.74
CA GLY A 177 25.10 -5.75 -3.96
C GLY A 177 25.92 -4.81 -3.07
N ALA A 178 27.00 -4.22 -3.60
CA ALA A 178 27.80 -3.24 -2.86
C ALA A 178 26.96 -1.99 -2.50
N ALA A 179 27.33 -1.30 -1.42
CA ALA A 179 26.74 -0.01 -1.07
C ALA A 179 26.97 1.01 -2.18
N ALA A 180 25.95 1.82 -2.47
CA ALA A 180 25.95 2.76 -3.57
C ALA A 180 26.75 4.05 -3.26
N ALA A 181 26.93 4.37 -1.97
CA ALA A 181 27.74 5.49 -1.47
C ALA A 181 28.24 5.22 -0.04
N SER A 182 29.23 6.01 0.38
CA SER A 182 29.73 6.04 1.76
C SER A 182 29.63 7.45 2.32
N LEU A 183 29.06 7.59 3.52
CA LEU A 183 28.99 8.85 4.26
C LEU A 183 29.87 8.74 5.50
N GLY A 184 30.94 9.55 5.54
CA GLY A 184 31.89 9.57 6.65
C GLY A 184 31.80 10.81 7.55
N ASP A 185 32.57 10.82 8.64
CA ASP A 185 32.64 11.89 9.64
C ASP A 185 32.67 13.31 9.06
N ALA A 186 33.51 13.56 8.05
CA ALA A 186 33.68 14.89 7.46
C ALA A 186 32.40 15.42 6.77
N CYS A 187 31.47 14.52 6.45
CA CYS A 187 30.24 14.81 5.73
C CYS A 187 28.99 14.75 6.62
N LEU A 188 29.08 14.07 7.76
CA LEU A 188 27.98 13.92 8.71
C LEU A 188 27.75 15.22 9.48
N LEU A 189 26.54 15.75 9.40
CA LEU A 189 26.09 16.82 10.30
C LEU A 189 25.65 16.23 11.64
N THR A 190 24.86 15.16 11.62
CA THR A 190 24.44 14.42 12.80
C THR A 190 24.27 12.95 12.47
N PHE A 191 24.62 12.08 13.40
CA PHE A 191 24.32 10.66 13.34
C PHE A 191 23.69 10.22 14.65
N ASP A 192 22.42 9.81 14.59
CA ASP A 192 21.66 9.33 15.74
C ASP A 192 21.81 7.81 15.83
N ILE A 193 22.60 7.39 16.82
CA ILE A 193 22.82 5.99 17.16
C ILE A 193 22.26 5.71 18.54
N ASP A 194 21.47 4.64 18.63
CA ASP A 194 20.83 4.23 19.86
C ASP A 194 21.05 2.74 20.09
N ARG A 195 21.24 2.38 21.37
CA ARG A 195 21.27 1.00 21.86
C ARG A 195 20.22 0.89 22.95
N THR A 196 19.05 0.39 22.58
CA THR A 196 17.87 0.38 23.44
C THR A 196 17.28 -1.02 23.58
N THR A 197 16.70 -1.32 24.74
CA THR A 197 15.92 -2.54 24.97
C THR A 197 14.58 -2.55 24.22
N ARG A 198 14.10 -1.38 23.77
CA ARG A 198 12.83 -1.26 23.03
C ARG A 198 12.81 -1.99 21.69
N ASN A 199 13.99 -2.25 21.12
CA ASN A 199 14.15 -2.94 19.84
C ASN A 199 14.61 -4.39 20.03
N ILE A 200 14.43 -4.96 21.22
CA ILE A 200 14.72 -6.37 21.49
C ILE A 200 13.40 -7.12 21.45
N PHE A 201 13.28 -8.08 20.53
CA PHE A 201 12.15 -8.99 20.44
C PHE A 201 12.67 -10.42 20.55
N ASN A 202 12.50 -11.01 21.73
CA ASN A 202 13.01 -12.34 22.06
C ASN A 202 11.93 -13.43 22.09
N LYS A 203 10.70 -13.03 21.76
CA LYS A 203 9.57 -13.91 21.44
C LYS A 203 8.88 -13.37 20.19
N VAL A 204 8.72 -14.19 19.17
CA VAL A 204 8.06 -13.82 17.92
C VAL A 204 6.88 -14.75 17.69
N LYS A 205 5.72 -14.16 17.40
CA LYS A 205 4.51 -14.88 17.01
C LYS A 205 4.09 -14.43 15.63
N VAL A 206 4.02 -15.36 14.69
CA VAL A 206 3.53 -15.11 13.32
C VAL A 206 2.21 -15.83 13.15
N GLU A 207 1.17 -15.08 12.83
CA GLU A 207 -0.20 -15.57 12.60
C GLU A 207 -0.46 -15.70 11.10
N VAL A 208 -1.00 -16.84 10.69
CA VAL A 208 -1.48 -17.12 9.33
C VAL A 208 -2.94 -17.53 9.38
N ASN A 209 -3.63 -17.32 8.27
CA ASN A 209 -5.07 -17.42 8.20
C ASN A 209 -5.42 -18.35 7.02
N PRO A 210 -5.71 -19.64 7.25
CA PRO A 210 -6.13 -20.55 6.19
C PRO A 210 -7.55 -20.25 5.66
N ARG A 211 -7.84 -20.64 4.41
CA ARG A 211 -9.16 -20.53 3.79
C ARG A 211 -9.70 -21.89 3.37
N GLU A 212 -11.01 -22.02 3.46
CA GLU A 212 -11.72 -23.14 2.87
C GLU A 212 -12.71 -22.64 1.82
N ILE A 213 -12.71 -23.32 0.67
CA ILE A 213 -13.60 -23.01 -0.42
C ILE A 213 -14.52 -24.20 -0.62
N ASP A 214 -15.83 -23.97 -0.52
CA ASP A 214 -16.85 -25.02 -0.71
C ASP A 214 -16.65 -25.77 -2.02
N ALA A 215 -16.92 -27.08 -2.04
CA ALA A 215 -16.75 -27.88 -3.26
C ALA A 215 -17.77 -27.51 -4.36
N SER A 216 -18.97 -27.08 -3.97
CA SER A 216 -20.08 -26.76 -4.88
C SER A 216 -20.55 -25.32 -4.70
N ALA A 217 -21.05 -24.71 -5.77
CA ALA A 217 -21.66 -23.39 -5.71
C ALA A 217 -22.97 -23.41 -4.89
N SER A 218 -23.17 -22.36 -4.10
CA SER A 218 -24.36 -22.09 -3.31
C SER A 218 -24.82 -20.64 -3.54
N VAL A 219 -26.02 -20.30 -3.11
CA VAL A 219 -26.57 -18.94 -3.26
C VAL A 219 -26.01 -18.05 -2.14
N LEU A 220 -25.12 -17.13 -2.51
CA LEU A 220 -24.40 -16.23 -1.60
C LEU A 220 -25.13 -14.90 -1.37
N PHE A 221 -25.96 -14.48 -2.33
CA PHE A 221 -26.81 -13.31 -2.22
C PHE A 221 -28.19 -13.59 -2.82
N THR A 222 -29.22 -13.02 -2.21
CA THR A 222 -30.59 -13.04 -2.77
C THR A 222 -31.30 -11.74 -2.37
N LEU A 223 -31.90 -11.07 -3.35
CA LEU A 223 -32.70 -9.88 -3.11
C LEU A 223 -33.98 -10.27 -2.37
N GLN A 224 -34.26 -9.61 -1.24
CA GLN A 224 -35.42 -9.91 -0.41
C GLN A 224 -36.66 -9.07 -0.76
N SER A 225 -36.47 -7.93 -1.41
CA SER A 225 -37.57 -7.07 -1.87
C SER A 225 -37.87 -7.32 -3.34
N THR A 226 -39.07 -6.93 -3.77
CA THR A 226 -39.51 -7.04 -5.16
C THR A 226 -39.71 -5.64 -5.76
N PRO A 227 -38.64 -4.90 -6.11
CA PRO A 227 -38.75 -3.57 -6.66
C PRO A 227 -39.38 -3.58 -8.06
N LEU A 228 -40.16 -2.54 -8.36
CA LEU A 228 -40.68 -2.26 -9.70
C LEU A 228 -39.65 -1.44 -10.49
N VAL A 229 -39.31 -1.90 -11.69
CA VAL A 229 -38.54 -1.11 -12.66
C VAL A 229 -39.52 -0.58 -13.71
N ALA A 230 -39.57 0.74 -13.84
CA ALA A 230 -40.43 1.40 -14.82
C ALA A 230 -40.05 1.00 -16.26
N GLN A 231 -40.98 1.21 -17.20
CA GLN A 231 -40.70 1.06 -18.63
C GLN A 231 -39.52 1.95 -19.03
N SER A 232 -38.56 1.39 -19.80
CA SER A 232 -37.32 2.08 -20.18
C SER A 232 -36.51 2.61 -18.99
N GLY A 233 -36.76 2.09 -17.79
CA GLY A 233 -36.04 2.42 -16.57
C GLY A 233 -34.84 1.50 -16.36
N SER A 234 -33.95 1.93 -15.48
CA SER A 234 -32.83 1.12 -15.01
C SER A 234 -32.76 1.11 -13.48
N LEU A 235 -32.16 0.06 -12.93
CA LEU A 235 -31.94 -0.12 -11.51
C LEU A 235 -30.57 -0.75 -11.28
N ILE A 236 -29.81 -0.18 -10.34
CA ILE A 236 -28.53 -0.74 -9.89
C ILE A 236 -28.71 -1.29 -8.48
N ILE A 237 -28.35 -2.56 -8.29
CA ILE A 237 -28.42 -3.24 -6.99
C ILE A 237 -27.03 -3.78 -6.65
N GLU A 238 -26.54 -3.44 -5.46
CA GLU A 238 -25.34 -4.05 -4.90
C GLU A 238 -25.73 -5.06 -3.82
N GLY A 239 -25.34 -6.31 -4.04
CA GLY A 239 -25.50 -7.42 -3.13
C GLY A 239 -24.22 -7.73 -2.39
N ARG A 240 -24.32 -8.07 -1.11
CA ARG A 240 -23.19 -8.51 -0.29
C ARG A 240 -23.28 -10.01 -0.08
N TYR A 241 -22.17 -10.71 -0.22
CA TYR A 241 -22.14 -12.15 0.01
C TYR A 241 -22.27 -12.45 1.50
N THR A 242 -23.16 -13.39 1.80
CA THR A 242 -23.35 -13.91 3.15
C THR A 242 -23.32 -15.42 3.12
N ASP A 243 -22.95 -15.98 4.27
CA ASP A 243 -22.88 -17.42 4.44
C ASP A 243 -24.23 -18.07 4.07
N PRO A 244 -24.24 -19.15 3.26
CA PRO A 244 -25.46 -19.81 2.84
C PRO A 244 -26.30 -20.37 4.00
N VAL A 245 -25.66 -20.75 5.10
CA VAL A 245 -26.27 -21.27 6.32
C VAL A 245 -26.70 -20.13 7.25
N GLN A 246 -25.87 -19.10 7.38
CA GLN A 246 -26.10 -17.94 8.25
C GLN A 246 -26.44 -16.66 7.48
N ARG A 247 -27.44 -16.74 6.61
CA ARG A 247 -27.84 -15.67 5.69
C ARG A 247 -28.05 -14.33 6.39
N GLY A 248 -27.52 -13.26 5.78
CA GLY A 248 -27.69 -11.89 6.25
C GLY A 248 -26.86 -11.49 7.48
N THR A 249 -26.14 -12.43 8.12
CA THR A 249 -25.40 -12.17 9.37
C THR A 249 -23.89 -12.29 9.19
N LEU A 250 -23.41 -13.45 8.73
CA LEU A 250 -21.99 -13.69 8.51
C LEU A 250 -21.63 -13.34 7.06
N ARG A 251 -20.69 -12.41 6.88
CA ARG A 251 -20.13 -12.10 5.56
C ARG A 251 -18.98 -13.03 5.22
N ILE A 252 -18.93 -13.42 3.95
CA ILE A 252 -17.94 -14.34 3.41
C ILE A 252 -17.48 -13.87 2.03
N GLY A 253 -16.37 -14.43 1.54
CA GLY A 253 -15.96 -14.26 0.15
C GLY A 253 -16.72 -15.19 -0.79
N GLY A 254 -16.74 -14.85 -2.07
CA GLY A 254 -17.27 -15.67 -3.16
C GLY A 254 -16.18 -16.05 -4.15
N ALA A 255 -15.98 -17.35 -4.35
CA ALA A 255 -15.07 -17.93 -5.34
C ALA A 255 -15.85 -18.52 -6.52
N SER A 256 -15.25 -18.49 -7.72
CA SER A 256 -15.82 -19.13 -8.92
C SER A 256 -17.32 -18.82 -9.09
N MET A 257 -17.65 -17.52 -9.13
CA MET A 257 -19.03 -17.07 -9.29
C MET A 257 -19.63 -17.63 -10.59
N VAL A 258 -20.88 -18.03 -10.53
CA VAL A 258 -21.63 -18.56 -11.66
C VAL A 258 -22.27 -17.40 -12.41
N ASP A 259 -22.10 -17.36 -13.73
CA ASP A 259 -22.75 -16.35 -14.57
C ASP A 259 -24.27 -16.37 -14.36
N SER A 260 -24.84 -15.18 -14.23
CA SER A 260 -26.27 -15.02 -13.96
C SER A 260 -27.10 -15.46 -15.16
N ALA A 261 -27.98 -16.45 -14.96
CA ALA A 261 -28.85 -16.98 -16.00
C ALA A 261 -30.33 -16.63 -15.77
N SER A 262 -31.08 -16.41 -16.85
CA SER A 262 -32.53 -16.25 -16.78
C SER A 262 -33.18 -17.50 -16.18
N ASP A 263 -34.32 -17.33 -15.52
CA ASP A 263 -35.10 -18.38 -14.85
C ASP A 263 -34.43 -19.05 -13.65
N THR A 264 -33.11 -18.99 -13.56
CA THR A 264 -32.33 -19.57 -12.46
C THR A 264 -31.89 -18.51 -11.46
N ASP A 265 -31.39 -17.38 -11.94
CA ASP A 265 -30.78 -16.34 -11.11
C ASP A 265 -31.58 -15.04 -11.09
N PHE A 266 -32.38 -14.80 -12.13
CA PHE A 266 -33.30 -13.67 -12.18
C PHE A 266 -34.61 -14.00 -12.89
N LYS A 267 -35.69 -13.37 -12.42
CA LYS A 267 -37.04 -13.39 -13.02
C LYS A 267 -37.75 -12.06 -12.85
N MET A 268 -38.38 -11.61 -13.92
CA MET A 268 -39.18 -10.38 -13.96
C MET A 268 -40.64 -10.69 -14.31
N TRP A 269 -41.59 -10.09 -13.60
CA TRP A 269 -43.02 -10.31 -13.82
C TRP A 269 -43.81 -9.02 -13.78
N THR A 270 -45.00 -9.02 -14.38
CA THR A 270 -45.94 -7.89 -14.28
C THR A 270 -46.46 -7.65 -12.86
N ALA A 271 -46.48 -8.67 -12.00
CA ALA A 271 -46.92 -8.58 -10.61
C ALA A 271 -45.79 -8.92 -9.63
N SER A 272 -45.81 -8.30 -8.45
CA SER A 272 -44.75 -8.43 -7.43
C SER A 272 -44.67 -9.82 -6.79
N ASP A 273 -45.73 -10.62 -6.87
CA ASP A 273 -45.81 -11.97 -6.30
C ASP A 273 -45.36 -13.08 -7.27
N GLY A 274 -44.84 -12.72 -8.45
CA GLY A 274 -44.43 -13.67 -9.47
C GLY A 274 -45.60 -14.21 -10.31
N SER A 275 -46.79 -13.61 -10.21
CA SER A 275 -47.92 -13.91 -11.09
C SER A 275 -47.97 -12.99 -12.32
N GLY A 276 -48.89 -13.30 -13.25
CA GLY A 276 -49.11 -12.51 -14.46
C GLY A 276 -48.25 -12.95 -15.64
N THR A 277 -47.72 -12.00 -16.41
CA THR A 277 -46.88 -12.27 -17.58
C THR A 277 -45.40 -12.24 -17.20
N ASP A 278 -44.65 -13.23 -17.67
CA ASP A 278 -43.19 -13.26 -17.53
C ASP A 278 -42.58 -12.22 -18.47
N LEU A 279 -41.88 -11.24 -17.90
CA LEU A 279 -41.19 -10.17 -18.60
C LEU A 279 -39.68 -10.38 -18.64
N THR A 280 -39.16 -11.54 -18.23
CA THR A 280 -37.72 -11.77 -18.07
C THR A 280 -36.94 -11.52 -19.36
N GLY A 281 -37.53 -11.81 -20.53
CA GLY A 281 -36.91 -11.54 -21.83
C GLY A 281 -36.86 -10.06 -22.24
N ASP A 282 -37.61 -9.19 -21.59
CA ASP A 282 -37.65 -7.75 -21.85
C ASP A 282 -36.59 -6.97 -21.04
N PHE A 283 -35.84 -7.66 -20.19
CA PHE A 283 -34.84 -7.06 -19.31
C PHE A 283 -33.44 -7.51 -19.66
N THR A 284 -32.51 -6.57 -19.66
CA THR A 284 -31.07 -6.85 -19.72
C THR A 284 -30.49 -6.78 -18.31
N VAL A 285 -29.87 -7.87 -17.85
CA VAL A 285 -29.22 -7.96 -16.54
C VAL A 285 -27.72 -8.16 -16.74
N THR A 286 -26.93 -7.14 -16.43
CA THR A 286 -25.46 -7.21 -16.42
C THR A 286 -24.97 -7.43 -14.99
N THR A 287 -24.12 -8.44 -14.78
CA THR A 287 -23.58 -8.79 -13.46
C THR A 287 -22.08 -8.61 -13.41
N CYS A 288 -21.62 -7.84 -12.43
CA CYS A 288 -20.20 -7.70 -12.12
C CYS A 288 -19.93 -8.30 -10.74
N TYR A 289 -19.05 -9.30 -10.68
CA TYR A 289 -18.71 -10.01 -9.45
C TYR A 289 -17.40 -9.48 -8.85
N GLY A 290 -17.47 -8.99 -7.61
CA GLY A 290 -16.32 -8.77 -6.74
C GLY A 290 -16.10 -9.96 -5.80
N GLY A 291 -15.07 -9.87 -4.95
CA GLY A 291 -14.73 -10.94 -4.02
C GLY A 291 -15.67 -11.07 -2.83
N ASN A 292 -16.30 -9.98 -2.40
CA ASN A 292 -17.28 -9.96 -1.30
C ASN A 292 -18.67 -9.45 -1.72
N THR A 293 -18.80 -8.98 -2.95
CA THR A 293 -19.91 -8.17 -3.44
C THR A 293 -20.27 -8.58 -4.87
N VAL A 294 -21.53 -8.34 -5.23
CA VAL A 294 -22.03 -8.41 -6.60
C VAL A 294 -22.73 -7.10 -6.93
N ARG A 295 -22.54 -6.60 -8.14
CA ARG A 295 -23.28 -5.45 -8.68
C ARG A 295 -24.11 -5.90 -9.87
N TYR A 296 -25.40 -5.64 -9.80
CA TYR A 296 -26.36 -5.84 -10.88
C TYR A 296 -26.70 -4.51 -11.50
N GLU A 297 -26.57 -4.42 -12.82
CA GLU A 297 -27.10 -3.32 -13.62
C GLU A 297 -28.24 -3.88 -14.48
N ILE A 298 -29.45 -3.43 -14.18
CA ILE A 298 -30.69 -3.99 -14.73
C ILE A 298 -31.37 -2.89 -15.54
N SER A 299 -31.64 -3.15 -16.82
CA SER A 299 -32.45 -2.28 -17.68
C SER A 299 -33.72 -2.99 -18.12
N ASN A 300 -34.82 -2.25 -18.16
CA ASN A 300 -36.07 -2.70 -18.74
C ASN A 300 -36.18 -2.14 -20.16
N ASP A 301 -35.90 -2.97 -21.15
CA ASP A 301 -35.95 -2.62 -22.57
C ASP A 301 -37.35 -2.88 -23.18
N GLY A 302 -38.28 -3.38 -22.36
CA GLY A 302 -39.66 -3.67 -22.72
C GLY A 302 -40.58 -2.45 -22.79
N THR A 303 -41.85 -2.75 -23.07
CA THR A 303 -42.92 -1.75 -23.22
C THR A 303 -43.79 -1.57 -21.97
N GLN A 304 -43.52 -2.33 -20.91
CA GLN A 304 -44.28 -2.33 -19.65
C GLN A 304 -43.33 -2.32 -18.45
N ALA A 305 -43.79 -1.80 -17.32
CA ALA A 305 -43.04 -1.89 -16.06
C ALA A 305 -43.07 -3.32 -15.52
N GLY A 306 -41.98 -3.76 -14.88
CA GLY A 306 -41.83 -5.13 -14.37
C GLY A 306 -41.23 -5.16 -12.97
N TYR A 307 -41.69 -6.11 -12.15
CA TYR A 307 -41.16 -6.38 -10.82
C TYR A 307 -40.04 -7.41 -10.88
N ILE A 308 -38.96 -7.15 -10.14
CA ILE A 308 -37.91 -8.14 -9.89
C ILE A 308 -38.40 -9.11 -8.82
N THR A 309 -38.65 -10.36 -9.20
CA THR A 309 -39.21 -11.38 -8.29
C THR A 309 -38.19 -12.40 -7.84
N LEU A 310 -37.14 -12.60 -8.64
CA LEU A 310 -35.96 -13.37 -8.31
C LEU A 310 -34.75 -12.54 -8.74
N LEU A 311 -33.79 -12.42 -7.83
CA LEU A 311 -32.44 -11.94 -8.13
C LEU A 311 -31.49 -12.55 -7.12
N GLN A 312 -30.53 -13.35 -7.58
CA GLN A 312 -29.59 -14.03 -6.72
C GLN A 312 -28.20 -14.18 -7.36
N ALA A 313 -27.18 -14.29 -6.51
CA ALA A 313 -25.80 -14.59 -6.92
C ALA A 313 -25.42 -15.96 -6.39
N ARG A 314 -24.80 -16.78 -7.25
CA ARG A 314 -24.32 -18.11 -6.90
C ARG A 314 -22.82 -18.22 -7.08
N GLY A 315 -22.16 -18.87 -6.14
CA GLY A 315 -20.72 -19.09 -6.16
C GLY A 315 -20.29 -20.03 -5.05
N ARG A 316 -19.03 -20.40 -5.02
CA ARG A 316 -18.46 -21.22 -3.94
C ARG A 316 -18.15 -20.29 -2.76
N ALA A 317 -18.67 -20.59 -1.58
CA ALA A 317 -18.39 -19.79 -0.39
C ALA A 317 -16.92 -19.93 0.02
N ILE A 318 -16.32 -18.84 0.49
CA ILE A 318 -14.98 -18.82 1.08
C ILE A 318 -15.11 -18.54 2.58
N ALA A 319 -14.79 -19.54 3.39
CA ALA A 319 -14.77 -19.43 4.84
C ALA A 319 -13.34 -19.18 5.35
N VAL A 320 -13.18 -18.21 6.24
CA VAL A 320 -11.95 -18.02 7.01
C VAL A 320 -11.92 -19.08 8.11
N ARG A 321 -10.90 -19.93 8.12
CA ARG A 321 -10.70 -20.97 9.15
C ARG A 321 -10.01 -20.38 10.38
N GLU A 322 -9.89 -21.21 11.41
CA GLU A 322 -9.17 -20.85 12.64
C GLU A 322 -7.72 -20.46 12.30
N PRO A 323 -7.25 -19.27 12.73
CA PRO A 323 -5.88 -18.87 12.47
C PRO A 323 -4.90 -19.78 13.20
N SER A 324 -3.73 -20.01 12.60
CA SER A 324 -2.63 -20.72 13.24
C SER A 324 -1.50 -19.75 13.56
N ILE A 325 -0.87 -19.93 14.71
CA ILE A 325 0.17 -19.04 15.22
C ILE A 325 1.43 -19.85 15.48
N SER A 326 2.48 -19.56 14.73
CA SER A 326 3.82 -20.11 14.97
C SER A 326 4.57 -19.22 15.96
N GLU A 327 5.18 -19.83 16.98
CA GLU A 327 5.90 -19.14 18.05
C GLU A 327 7.36 -19.57 18.10
N LYS A 328 8.28 -18.59 18.12
CA LYS A 328 9.70 -18.79 18.39
C LYS A 328 10.15 -17.92 19.55
N LEU A 329 11.04 -18.44 20.38
CA LEU A 329 11.59 -17.71 21.53
C LEU A 329 13.07 -18.02 21.76
N ASN A 330 13.77 -17.08 22.39
CA ASN A 330 15.14 -17.27 22.86
C ASN A 330 15.20 -17.11 24.39
N GLN A 331 15.37 -18.23 25.11
CA GLN A 331 15.34 -18.23 26.58
C GLN A 331 16.48 -17.43 27.21
N ASP A 332 17.66 -17.39 26.59
CA ASP A 332 18.81 -16.69 27.18
C ASP A 332 18.68 -15.17 27.05
N SER A 333 18.18 -14.70 25.91
CA SER A 333 17.78 -13.29 25.73
C SER A 333 16.64 -12.91 26.68
N ILE A 334 15.62 -13.76 26.87
CA ILE A 334 14.53 -13.51 27.83
C ILE A 334 15.07 -13.38 29.27
N LYS A 335 15.97 -14.27 29.69
CA LYS A 335 16.58 -14.21 31.03
C LYS A 335 17.35 -12.91 31.26
N THR A 336 17.93 -12.36 30.19
CA THR A 336 18.82 -11.19 30.26
C THR A 336 18.05 -9.87 30.12
N TYR A 337 17.06 -9.82 29.23
CA TYR A 337 16.38 -8.59 28.79
C TYR A 337 14.88 -8.55 29.05
N GLU A 338 14.35 -9.54 29.78
CA GLU A 338 12.91 -9.75 30.04
C GLU A 338 12.12 -10.12 28.78
N GLU A 339 10.90 -10.65 28.93
CA GLU A 339 10.09 -11.08 27.78
C GLU A 339 9.56 -9.89 26.99
N SER A 340 9.89 -9.84 25.69
CA SER A 340 9.39 -8.86 24.74
C SER A 340 8.90 -9.56 23.47
N THR A 341 7.61 -9.40 23.17
CA THR A 341 6.94 -10.14 22.08
C THR A 341 6.69 -9.27 20.85
N LEU A 342 7.19 -9.71 19.69
CA LEU A 342 6.78 -9.23 18.39
C LEU A 342 5.63 -10.11 17.86
N LYS A 343 4.54 -9.47 17.43
CA LYS A 343 3.43 -10.15 16.76
C LYS A 343 3.33 -9.65 15.33
N VAL A 344 3.33 -10.57 14.38
CA VAL A 344 3.12 -10.29 12.96
C VAL A 344 1.94 -11.11 12.48
N ASN A 345 1.02 -10.48 11.75
CA ASN A 345 -0.07 -11.17 11.09
C ASN A 345 0.20 -11.14 9.59
N MET A 346 0.06 -12.31 8.95
CA MET A 346 0.14 -12.51 7.50
C MET A 346 -1.27 -12.89 7.00
N PRO A 347 -2.12 -11.91 6.63
CA PRO A 347 -3.54 -12.14 6.38
C PRO A 347 -3.84 -13.08 5.20
N TYR A 348 -2.93 -13.12 4.21
CA TYR A 348 -3.06 -13.91 2.98
C TYR A 348 -2.19 -15.16 2.95
N GLN A 349 -1.38 -15.38 3.98
CA GLN A 349 -0.65 -16.63 4.12
C GLN A 349 -1.55 -17.66 4.82
N GLU A 350 -1.47 -18.90 4.37
CA GLU A 350 -2.25 -20.03 4.89
C GLU A 350 -1.36 -21.12 5.49
N ASP A 351 -0.07 -21.18 5.12
CA ASP A 351 0.84 -22.22 5.56
C ASP A 351 1.53 -21.87 6.89
N ALA A 352 1.40 -22.75 7.88
CA ALA A 352 2.02 -22.59 9.19
C ALA A 352 3.55 -22.78 9.17
N LEU A 353 4.10 -23.50 8.19
CA LEU A 353 5.54 -23.67 8.03
C LEU A 353 6.20 -22.36 7.58
N VAL A 354 5.55 -21.64 6.66
CA VAL A 354 5.94 -20.27 6.29
C VAL A 354 5.99 -19.37 7.52
N ALA A 355 4.98 -19.47 8.38
CA ALA A 355 4.92 -18.69 9.61
C ALA A 355 6.07 -19.04 10.58
N ASP A 356 6.47 -20.32 10.65
CA ASP A 356 7.55 -20.81 11.49
C ASP A 356 8.93 -20.29 11.02
N ASP A 357 9.16 -20.30 9.72
CA ASP A 357 10.40 -19.79 9.12
C ASP A 357 10.48 -18.26 9.25
N ALA A 358 9.37 -17.55 8.98
CA ALA A 358 9.28 -16.11 9.22
C ALA A 358 9.54 -15.73 10.69
N ALA A 359 8.97 -16.49 11.63
CA ALA A 359 9.22 -16.28 13.06
C ALA A 359 10.70 -16.50 13.42
N THR A 360 11.35 -17.48 12.78
CA THR A 360 12.78 -17.78 12.97
C THR A 360 13.65 -16.63 12.45
N ALA A 361 13.39 -16.14 11.24
CA ALA A 361 14.12 -15.03 10.64
C ALA A 361 13.99 -13.75 11.49
N LEU A 362 12.76 -13.38 11.86
CA LEU A 362 12.50 -12.21 12.71
C LEU A 362 13.13 -12.33 14.10
N LEU A 363 13.06 -13.49 14.73
CA LEU A 363 13.71 -13.70 16.03
C LEU A 363 15.24 -13.54 15.89
N SER A 364 15.84 -14.08 14.83
CA SER A 364 17.28 -13.97 14.61
C SER A 364 17.75 -12.52 14.45
N ALA A 365 16.94 -11.67 13.81
CA ALA A 365 17.26 -10.27 13.58
C ALA A 365 17.16 -9.40 14.84
N TRP A 366 16.20 -9.70 15.74
CA TRP A 366 15.82 -8.80 16.83
C TRP A 366 16.06 -9.34 18.24
N LYS A 367 16.49 -10.59 18.42
CA LYS A 367 16.69 -11.19 19.76
C LYS A 367 17.83 -10.55 20.56
N ASP A 368 18.82 -9.96 19.89
CA ASP A 368 20.04 -9.46 20.51
C ASP A 368 20.12 -7.92 20.40
N PRO A 369 20.58 -7.21 21.45
CA PRO A 369 20.75 -5.77 21.38
C PRO A 369 21.89 -5.39 20.42
N THR A 370 21.55 -4.59 19.43
CA THR A 370 22.49 -3.99 18.48
C THR A 370 22.45 -2.47 18.62
N SER A 371 23.61 -1.83 18.44
CA SER A 371 23.68 -0.38 18.32
C SER A 371 23.30 -0.03 16.89
N VAL A 372 22.21 0.72 16.71
CA VAL A 372 21.61 0.94 15.39
C VAL A 372 21.59 2.44 15.10
N GLY A 373 22.24 2.82 14.00
CA GLY A 373 22.05 4.14 13.39
C GLY A 373 20.62 4.28 12.87
N LYS A 374 19.85 5.22 13.45
CA LYS A 374 18.44 5.47 13.09
C LYS A 374 18.31 6.60 12.08
N LYS A 375 19.10 7.65 12.23
CA LYS A 375 19.07 8.82 11.35
C LYS A 375 20.48 9.34 11.08
N ALA A 376 20.77 9.69 9.84
CA ALA A 376 21.98 10.41 9.47
C ALA A 376 21.60 11.68 8.70
N SER A 377 22.18 12.81 9.06
CA SER A 377 21.93 14.08 8.38
C SER A 377 23.22 14.65 7.79
N PHE A 378 23.07 15.36 6.68
CA PHE A 378 24.14 16.13 6.03
C PHE A 378 23.54 17.35 5.33
N ILE A 379 24.39 18.27 4.88
CA ILE A 379 23.98 19.43 4.09
C ILE A 379 24.40 19.19 2.64
N ALA A 380 23.43 19.09 1.74
CA ALA A 380 23.66 18.67 0.36
C ALA A 380 24.53 19.67 -0.42
N ASN A 381 24.36 20.97 -0.20
CA ASN A 381 25.07 22.02 -0.92
C ASN A 381 26.43 22.42 -0.32
N LEU A 382 27.01 21.59 0.56
CA LEU A 382 28.39 21.79 1.05
C LEU A 382 29.45 21.25 0.08
N SER A 383 29.13 20.24 -0.73
CA SER A 383 30.04 19.68 -1.73
C SER A 383 29.28 19.06 -2.90
N ASP A 384 29.98 18.92 -4.03
CA ASP A 384 29.43 18.32 -5.24
C ASP A 384 29.04 16.85 -5.03
N ASP A 385 29.79 16.12 -4.19
CA ASP A 385 29.48 14.74 -3.81
C ASP A 385 28.19 14.65 -3.00
N LEU A 386 28.01 15.50 -1.99
CA LEU A 386 26.80 15.50 -1.16
C LEU A 386 25.56 15.95 -1.94
N MET A 387 25.73 16.87 -2.88
CA MET A 387 24.66 17.25 -3.80
C MET A 387 24.27 16.07 -4.69
N THR A 388 25.26 15.34 -5.21
CA THR A 388 25.05 14.12 -5.99
C THR A 388 24.33 13.05 -5.17
N TYR A 389 24.73 12.86 -3.91
CA TYR A 389 24.11 11.90 -2.99
C TYR A 389 22.65 12.23 -2.73
N PHE A 390 22.36 13.51 -2.47
CA PHE A 390 21.00 14.02 -2.32
C PHE A 390 20.15 13.78 -3.58
N MET A 391 20.72 14.01 -4.76
CA MET A 391 20.00 13.84 -6.03
C MET A 391 19.71 12.39 -6.39
N LEU A 392 20.66 11.48 -6.15
CA LEU A 392 20.61 10.11 -6.67
C LEU A 392 20.00 9.12 -5.68
N TYR A 393 20.31 9.23 -4.39
CA TYR A 393 19.88 8.24 -3.42
C TYR A 393 18.52 8.58 -2.82
N GLU A 394 17.71 7.54 -2.67
CA GLU A 394 16.30 7.55 -2.33
C GLU A 394 16.00 6.33 -1.43
N PRO A 395 14.79 6.21 -0.86
CA PRO A 395 14.40 5.01 -0.13
C PRO A 395 14.61 3.72 -0.95
N GLY A 396 15.11 2.68 -0.29
CA GLY A 396 15.53 1.39 -0.88
C GLY A 396 17.04 1.29 -1.18
N ASP A 397 17.74 2.41 -1.35
CA ASP A 397 19.17 2.36 -1.68
C ASP A 397 20.01 1.99 -0.44
N LYS A 398 21.08 1.20 -0.67
CA LYS A 398 22.05 0.82 0.37
C LYS A 398 23.23 1.78 0.39
N ILE A 399 23.60 2.25 1.57
CA ILE A 399 24.73 3.15 1.82
C ILE A 399 25.60 2.62 2.95
N THR A 400 26.87 2.99 2.98
CA THR A 400 27.76 2.75 4.11
C THR A 400 27.85 4.02 4.95
N ILE A 401 27.83 3.87 6.26
CA ILE A 401 28.10 4.99 7.19
C ILE A 401 29.34 4.64 8.01
N THR A 402 30.27 5.59 8.03
CA THR A 402 31.49 5.50 8.81
C THR A 402 31.54 6.64 9.84
N GLU A 403 31.74 6.30 11.11
CA GLU A 403 31.82 7.28 12.20
C GLU A 403 32.89 6.89 13.22
N THR A 404 33.78 7.83 13.59
CA THR A 404 35.01 7.48 14.34
C THR A 404 34.84 7.40 15.85
N MET A 405 33.90 8.11 16.46
CA MET A 405 33.69 8.11 17.92
C MET A 405 33.08 6.81 18.43
N THR A 406 32.15 6.25 17.67
CA THR A 406 31.47 4.98 17.95
C THR A 406 32.06 3.80 17.19
N LEU A 407 33.03 4.06 16.31
CA LEU A 407 33.66 3.09 15.41
C LEU A 407 32.63 2.34 14.55
N VAL A 408 31.61 3.05 14.11
CA VAL A 408 30.62 2.49 13.18
C VAL A 408 31.23 2.46 11.80
N ASP A 409 31.20 1.29 11.18
CA ASP A 409 31.53 1.05 9.77
C ASP A 409 30.57 -0.03 9.27
N LEU A 410 29.35 0.40 8.92
CA LEU A 410 28.24 -0.51 8.65
C LEU A 410 27.43 -0.03 7.44
N ASP A 411 26.85 -1.01 6.75
CA ASP A 411 25.88 -0.79 5.68
C ASP A 411 24.47 -0.57 6.27
N TYR A 412 23.74 0.38 5.68
CA TYR A 412 22.37 0.75 6.00
C TYR A 412 21.52 0.86 4.72
N PHE A 413 20.26 0.47 4.82
CA PHE A 413 19.24 0.83 3.84
C PHE A 413 18.56 2.13 4.24
N ILE A 414 18.31 3.00 3.24
CA ILE A 414 17.50 4.19 3.42
C ILE A 414 16.02 3.76 3.40
N ASN A 415 15.30 3.95 4.51
CA ASN A 415 13.85 3.71 4.58
C ASN A 415 13.02 4.97 4.33
N GLY A 416 13.64 6.15 4.46
CA GLY A 416 12.96 7.42 4.28
C GLY A 416 13.95 8.58 4.21
N ALA A 417 13.48 9.72 3.73
CA ALA A 417 14.25 10.95 3.67
C ALA A 417 13.39 12.13 4.13
N GLU A 418 13.92 12.92 5.05
CA GLU A 418 13.39 14.23 5.45
C GLU A 418 14.30 15.29 4.84
N ILE A 419 13.74 16.21 4.06
CA ILE A 419 14.50 17.26 3.38
C ILE A 419 13.92 18.61 3.75
N ALA A 420 14.78 19.53 4.20
CA ALA A 420 14.42 20.90 4.51
C ALA A 420 15.33 21.86 3.72
N ILE A 421 14.72 22.87 3.11
CA ILE A 421 15.44 24.03 2.57
C ILE A 421 15.16 25.20 3.51
N ASP A 422 16.21 25.65 4.20
CA ASP A 422 16.12 26.81 5.10
C ASP A 422 16.27 28.14 4.35
N ARG A 423 16.05 29.26 5.05
CA ARG A 423 16.06 30.61 4.44
C ARG A 423 17.40 31.03 3.82
N ASP A 424 18.49 30.36 4.19
CA ASP A 424 19.83 30.60 3.68
C ASP A 424 20.19 29.67 2.50
N ASP A 425 19.17 29.11 1.83
CA ASP A 425 19.30 28.10 0.76
C ASP A 425 20.08 26.84 1.17
N MET A 426 20.21 26.61 2.48
CA MET A 426 20.83 25.41 3.01
C MET A 426 19.90 24.21 2.84
N ILE A 427 20.37 23.18 2.16
CA ILE A 427 19.60 21.96 1.90
C ILE A 427 20.01 20.91 2.92
N LYS A 428 19.26 20.82 4.03
CA LYS A 428 19.47 19.79 5.04
C LYS A 428 18.73 18.51 4.64
N VAL A 429 19.46 17.42 4.54
CA VAL A 429 18.92 16.08 4.25
C VAL A 429 19.10 15.23 5.50
N THR A 430 18.07 14.48 5.87
CA THR A 430 18.11 13.48 6.94
C THR A 430 17.58 12.17 6.40
N TRP A 431 18.46 11.17 6.29
CA TRP A 431 18.07 9.81 5.94
C TRP A 431 17.64 9.05 7.18
N ILE A 432 16.54 8.32 7.06
CA ILE A 432 16.05 7.36 8.05
C ILE A 432 16.57 5.99 7.65
N LEU A 433 17.22 5.31 8.58
CA LEU A 433 18.09 4.18 8.28
C LEU A 433 17.62 2.89 8.93
N THR A 434 17.99 1.78 8.33
CA THR A 434 17.89 0.45 8.94
C THR A 434 19.15 -0.34 8.60
N PRO A 435 19.81 -0.98 9.57
CA PRO A 435 21.02 -1.74 9.33
C PRO A 435 20.79 -2.84 8.29
N ALA A 436 21.70 -2.97 7.34
CA ALA A 436 21.65 -4.04 6.35
C ALA A 436 21.88 -5.43 6.99
N SER A 437 22.47 -5.49 8.18
CA SER A 437 22.68 -6.74 8.93
C SER A 437 21.37 -7.41 9.36
N LEU A 438 20.28 -6.66 9.55
CA LEU A 438 18.97 -7.22 9.95
C LEU A 438 18.30 -8.04 8.84
N VAL A 439 18.77 -7.88 7.60
CA VAL A 439 18.25 -8.56 6.41
C VAL A 439 19.31 -9.42 5.74
N LYS A 440 20.40 -9.74 6.45
CA LYS A 440 21.52 -10.52 5.92
C LYS A 440 21.28 -12.01 6.13
N TYR A 441 20.72 -12.65 5.10
CA TYR A 441 20.51 -14.09 5.06
C TYR A 441 21.19 -14.71 3.84
N TRP A 442 21.55 -16.00 3.95
CA TRP A 442 22.15 -16.73 2.83
C TRP A 442 21.05 -17.40 2.01
N ILE A 443 20.93 -17.01 0.75
CA ILE A 443 20.00 -17.63 -0.20
C ILE A 443 20.77 -18.68 -1.00
N LEU A 444 20.37 -19.95 -0.89
CA LEU A 444 20.98 -21.06 -1.61
C LEU A 444 20.62 -21.01 -3.11
N GLY A 445 21.55 -21.42 -3.97
CA GLY A 445 21.30 -21.56 -5.42
C GLY A 445 21.48 -20.29 -6.28
N ILE A 446 21.99 -19.19 -5.71
CA ILE A 446 22.36 -17.98 -6.46
C ILE A 446 23.87 -17.95 -6.72
N VAL A 447 24.28 -17.78 -7.97
CA VAL A 447 25.70 -17.61 -8.36
C VAL A 447 26.27 -16.38 -7.65
N GLY A 448 27.21 -16.58 -6.71
CA GLY A 448 27.88 -15.52 -5.95
C GLY A 448 27.66 -15.53 -4.43
N ALA A 449 26.83 -16.45 -3.90
CA ALA A 449 26.72 -16.70 -2.45
C ALA A 449 27.33 -18.08 -2.11
N SER A 450 28.38 -18.11 -1.28
CA SER A 450 29.19 -19.30 -0.92
C SER A 450 28.52 -20.28 0.08
N GLU A 451 29.27 -21.27 0.59
CA GLU A 451 28.81 -22.46 1.34
C GLU A 451 28.60 -22.28 2.87
N MET A 452 27.87 -23.24 3.46
CA MET A 452 27.27 -23.27 4.81
C MET A 452 28.27 -23.55 5.97
N GLY A 453 28.11 -22.86 7.13
CA GLY A 453 28.88 -23.09 8.37
C GLY A 453 28.19 -22.53 9.63
N GLU A 454 28.69 -22.84 10.83
CA GLU A 454 27.93 -22.82 12.12
C GLU A 454 27.21 -21.51 12.55
N THR A 455 27.47 -20.37 11.91
CA THR A 455 26.79 -19.09 12.17
C THR A 455 25.79 -18.69 11.07
N THR A 456 25.52 -19.57 10.10
CA THR A 456 24.70 -19.28 8.92
C THR A 456 23.21 -19.40 9.22
N VAL A 457 22.47 -18.31 8.96
CA VAL A 457 21.00 -18.33 8.89
C VAL A 457 20.59 -18.42 7.41
N LEU A 458 19.84 -19.47 7.07
CA LEU A 458 19.28 -19.64 5.73
C LEU A 458 18.17 -18.60 5.50
N GLY A 459 18.18 -17.98 4.32
CA GLY A 459 17.11 -17.09 3.90
C GLY A 459 15.81 -17.89 3.72
N TYR A 460 14.73 -17.28 4.22
CA TYR A 460 13.36 -17.75 4.03
C TYR A 460 12.70 -16.98 2.89
#